data_AF-A0A382U848-F1
#
_entry.id   AF-A0A382U848-F1
#
_cell.length_a   1.000
_cell.length_b   1.000
_cell.length_c   1.000
_cell.angle_alpha   90.00
_cell.angle_beta   90.00
_cell.angle_gamma   90.00
#
_symmetry.space_group_name_H-M   'P 1'
#
loop_
_entity.id
_entity.type
_entity.pdbx_description
1 polymer ?
#
loop_
_entity_poly.entity_id
_entity_poly.type
_entity_poly.pdbx_seq_one_letter_code
_entity_poly.pdbx_strand_id
1 'polypeptide(L)'
;MLFFRKQTLTSKLYLKFAKNFGKLASYPRLRGLSKKYPKITVVQRKASDKGPSFGEQFHTDSIYTKKPPRFTMLLSKLVPQKGKANTEFCSQYLAYNDLPNKIKIKLKKLKGVYSSKGPISVTT
;
A
#
# COMPACT_ATOMS: atom_id res chain seq x y z
N MET A 1 -1.97 -2.42 12.38
CA MET A 1 -1.04 -1.37 11.89
C MET A 1 0.01 -1.13 12.96
N LEU A 2 1.28 -1.02 12.59
CA LEU A 2 2.38 -0.77 13.53
C LEU A 2 3.21 0.41 13.03
N PHE A 3 3.67 1.25 13.95
CA PHE A 3 4.57 2.36 13.65
C PHE A 3 5.80 2.31 14.54
N PHE A 4 6.97 2.34 13.92
CA PHE A 4 8.24 2.48 14.61
C PHE A 4 8.70 3.92 14.46
N ARG A 5 8.69 4.68 15.56
CA ARG A 5 9.04 6.11 15.53
C ARG A 5 10.55 6.30 15.37
N LYS A 6 10.94 7.40 14.73
CA LYS A 6 12.33 7.90 14.65
C LYS A 6 13.34 6.86 14.10
N GLN A 7 12.95 6.10 13.09
CA GLN A 7 13.82 5.11 12.46
C GLN A 7 14.64 5.72 11.32
N THR A 8 15.96 5.63 11.40
CA THR A 8 16.89 6.08 10.36
C THR A 8 17.52 4.87 9.69
N LEU A 9 16.83 4.31 8.69
CA LEU A 9 17.29 3.12 7.97
C LEU A 9 17.91 3.49 6.61
N THR A 10 19.02 2.83 6.27
CA THR A 10 19.53 2.79 4.90
C THR A 10 18.68 1.84 4.05
N SER A 11 18.69 1.99 2.72
CA SER A 11 17.97 1.07 1.81
C SER A 11 18.34 -0.40 2.03
N LYS A 12 19.61 -0.70 2.34
CA LYS A 12 20.09 -2.05 2.65
C LYS A 12 19.45 -2.58 3.95
N LEU A 13 19.44 -1.79 5.01
CA LEU A 13 18.86 -2.17 6.30
C LEU A 13 17.34 -2.28 6.22
N TYR A 14 16.69 -1.39 5.49
CA TYR A 14 15.25 -1.44 5.23
C TYR A 14 14.84 -2.76 4.55
N LEU A 15 15.56 -3.17 3.51
CA LEU A 15 15.34 -4.46 2.85
C LEU A 15 15.66 -5.65 3.75
N LYS A 16 16.71 -5.55 4.59
CA LYS A 16 17.05 -6.60 5.57
C LYS A 16 15.91 -6.79 6.56
N PHE A 17 15.36 -5.70 7.10
CA PHE A 17 14.21 -5.74 8.00
C PHE A 17 12.98 -6.33 7.32
N ALA A 18 12.66 -5.87 6.11
CA ALA A 18 11.49 -6.36 5.37
C ALA A 18 11.53 -7.88 5.11
N LYS A 19 12.72 -8.45 4.87
CA LYS A 19 12.91 -9.89 4.65
C LYS A 19 12.55 -10.75 5.87
N ASN A 20 12.54 -10.21 7.08
CA ASN A 20 12.09 -10.94 8.27
C ASN A 20 10.59 -11.26 8.22
N PHE A 21 9.81 -10.58 7.36
CA PHE A 21 8.38 -10.79 7.19
C PHE A 21 8.03 -11.65 5.97
N GLY A 22 9.03 -12.03 5.15
CA GLY A 22 8.88 -12.93 4.03
C GLY A 22 9.58 -12.47 2.74
N LYS A 23 9.18 -13.09 1.62
CA LYS A 23 9.73 -12.78 0.30
C LYS A 23 9.24 -11.42 -0.20
N LEU A 24 10.17 -10.57 -0.60
CA LEU A 24 9.87 -9.25 -1.15
C LEU A 24 9.12 -9.37 -2.48
N ALA A 25 7.94 -8.75 -2.55
CA ALA A 25 7.15 -8.66 -3.77
C ALA A 25 7.81 -7.71 -4.79
N SER A 26 7.61 -7.99 -6.08
CA SER A 26 7.83 -6.98 -7.13
C SER A 26 6.55 -6.16 -7.28
N TYR A 27 6.67 -4.83 -7.34
CA TYR A 27 5.54 -3.97 -7.68
C TYR A 27 5.59 -3.62 -9.17
N PRO A 28 4.67 -4.13 -10.01
CA PRO A 28 4.79 -4.02 -11.46
C PRO A 28 4.53 -2.60 -12.01
N ARG A 29 3.88 -1.73 -11.23
CA ARG A 29 3.43 -0.40 -11.68
C ARG A 29 4.41 0.73 -11.42
N LEU A 30 5.33 0.56 -10.47
CA LEU A 30 6.24 1.61 -10.05
C LEU A 30 7.68 1.15 -10.18
N ARG A 31 8.55 2.07 -10.58
CA ARG A 31 9.98 1.81 -10.67
C ARG A 31 10.57 1.60 -9.28
N GLY A 32 11.55 0.70 -9.22
CA GLY A 32 12.39 0.57 -8.04
C GLY A 32 13.24 1.82 -7.81
N LEU A 33 13.69 2.02 -6.57
CA LEU A 33 14.46 3.19 -6.13
C LEU A 33 15.74 3.39 -6.95
N SER A 34 16.41 2.30 -7.33
CA SER A 34 17.58 2.33 -8.21
C SER A 34 17.86 0.94 -8.77
N LYS A 35 18.84 0.83 -9.69
CA LYS A 35 19.35 -0.47 -10.17
C LYS A 35 19.81 -1.38 -9.02
N LYS A 36 20.40 -0.80 -7.96
CA LYS A 36 20.87 -1.52 -6.77
C LYS A 36 19.73 -1.95 -5.83
N TYR A 37 18.63 -1.19 -5.82
CA TYR A 37 17.48 -1.44 -4.93
C TYR A 37 16.15 -1.51 -5.72
N PRO A 38 16.01 -2.47 -6.66
CA PRO A 38 14.84 -2.54 -7.54
C PRO A 38 13.55 -2.94 -6.80
N LYS A 39 13.67 -3.48 -5.58
CA LYS A 39 12.56 -3.93 -4.73
C LYS A 39 12.02 -2.86 -3.77
N ILE A 40 12.62 -1.66 -3.76
CA ILE A 40 12.09 -0.53 -3.00
C ILE A 40 11.31 0.33 -3.97
N THR A 41 9.99 0.36 -3.83
CA THR A 41 9.14 1.25 -4.61
C THR A 41 9.18 2.67 -4.04
N VAL A 42 9.29 3.68 -4.90
CA VAL A 42 9.28 5.09 -4.49
C VAL A 42 7.87 5.64 -4.63
N VAL A 43 7.31 6.11 -3.52
CA VAL A 43 6.06 6.89 -3.50
C VAL A 43 6.47 8.34 -3.25
N GLN A 44 6.30 9.18 -4.26
CA GLN A 44 6.71 10.58 -4.24
C GLN A 44 5.68 11.45 -4.94
N ARG A 45 5.45 12.64 -4.40
CA ARG A 45 4.75 13.74 -5.05
C ARG A 45 5.63 14.98 -4.99
N LYS A 46 5.91 15.59 -6.14
CA LYS A 46 6.64 16.86 -6.27
C LYS A 46 5.65 18.02 -6.27
N ALA A 47 6.12 19.21 -5.92
CA ALA A 47 5.30 20.42 -5.94
C ALA A 47 4.77 20.76 -7.36
N SER A 48 5.50 20.35 -8.40
CA SER A 48 5.12 20.52 -9.80
C SER A 48 4.10 19.51 -10.31
N ASP A 49 3.86 18.41 -9.58
CA ASP A 49 3.02 17.33 -10.06
C ASP A 49 1.55 17.78 -10.07
N LYS A 50 0.91 17.61 -11.23
CA LYS A 50 -0.51 17.88 -11.44
C LYS A 50 -1.26 16.54 -11.46
N GLY A 51 -2.50 16.52 -10.98
CA GLY A 51 -3.35 15.32 -10.94
C GLY A 51 -3.37 14.59 -9.58
N PRO A 52 -4.05 13.44 -9.51
CA PRO A 52 -4.34 12.74 -8.27
C PRO A 52 -3.08 12.22 -7.58
N SER A 53 -3.17 11.97 -6.28
CA SER A 53 -2.07 11.35 -5.54
C SER A 53 -2.07 9.84 -5.71
N PHE A 54 -0.88 9.23 -5.62
CA PHE A 54 -0.78 7.78 -5.63
C PHE A 54 -1.53 7.19 -4.44
N GLY A 55 -2.49 6.30 -4.70
CA GLY A 55 -3.23 5.59 -3.66
C GLY A 55 -4.25 6.44 -2.89
N GLU A 56 -4.80 7.49 -3.50
CA GLU A 56 -5.70 8.46 -2.85
C GLU A 56 -7.05 7.87 -2.37
N GLN A 57 -7.51 6.75 -2.95
CA GLN A 57 -8.74 6.07 -2.54
C GLN A 57 -8.45 4.91 -1.58
N PHE A 58 -9.41 4.53 -0.73
CA PHE A 58 -9.28 3.32 0.09
C PHE A 58 -9.03 2.09 -0.78
N HIS A 59 -7.90 1.43 -0.54
CA HIS A 59 -7.48 0.24 -1.27
C HIS A 59 -6.60 -0.66 -0.39
N THR A 60 -6.34 -1.86 -0.90
CA THR A 60 -5.24 -2.71 -0.43
C THR A 60 -4.34 -3.05 -1.61
N ASP A 61 -3.03 -3.00 -1.38
CA ASP A 61 -2.03 -3.06 -2.45
C ASP A 61 -2.16 -4.33 -3.30
N SER A 62 -2.23 -4.15 -4.61
CA SER A 62 -2.15 -5.23 -5.60
C SER A 62 -3.10 -6.41 -5.38
N ILE A 63 -4.28 -6.18 -4.80
CA ILE A 63 -5.31 -7.22 -4.56
C ILE A 63 -5.78 -7.92 -5.84
N TYR A 64 -5.59 -7.29 -7.00
CA TYR A 64 -5.87 -7.87 -8.32
C TYR A 64 -4.88 -8.96 -8.75
N THR A 65 -3.77 -9.17 -8.02
CA THR A 65 -2.76 -10.18 -8.37
C THR A 65 -3.13 -11.56 -7.81
N LYS A 66 -2.62 -12.64 -8.41
CA LYS A 66 -2.88 -14.02 -7.95
C LYS A 66 -2.38 -14.29 -6.52
N LYS A 67 -1.32 -13.61 -6.10
CA LYS A 67 -0.70 -13.72 -4.77
C LYS A 67 -0.42 -12.30 -4.25
N PRO A 68 -1.43 -11.61 -3.71
CA PRO A 68 -1.27 -10.24 -3.25
C PRO A 68 -0.30 -10.15 -2.05
N PRO A 69 0.35 -8.99 -1.85
CA PRO A 69 1.20 -8.76 -0.69
C PRO A 69 0.44 -8.98 0.62
N ARG A 70 1.06 -9.73 1.55
CA ARG A 70 0.51 -9.90 2.90
C ARG A 70 0.76 -8.68 3.80
N PHE A 71 1.86 -7.98 3.56
CA PHE A 71 2.28 -6.82 4.32
C PHE A 71 2.82 -5.75 3.37
N THR A 72 2.50 -4.50 3.68
CA THR A 72 3.11 -3.31 3.07
C THR A 72 3.93 -2.60 4.13
N MET A 73 5.11 -2.14 3.75
CA MET A 73 5.99 -1.34 4.60
C MET A 73 6.25 0.00 3.94
N LEU A 74 6.19 1.06 4.73
CA LEU A 74 6.51 2.42 4.31
C LEU A 74 7.62 2.97 5.21
N LEU A 75 8.63 3.58 4.60
CA LEU A 75 9.69 4.31 5.28
C LEU A 75 9.65 5.76 4.83
N SER A 76 9.28 6.67 5.72
CA SER A 76 9.24 8.10 5.46
C SER A 76 10.65 8.64 5.19
N LYS A 77 10.80 9.38 4.08
CA LYS A 77 12.07 10.05 3.70
C LYS A 77 11.95 11.56 3.74
N LEU A 78 10.94 12.10 3.06
CA LEU A 78 10.56 13.50 3.09
C LEU A 78 9.06 13.55 3.37
N VAL A 79 8.65 14.31 4.38
CA VAL A 79 7.26 14.42 4.81
C VAL A 79 6.93 15.91 4.93
N PRO A 80 5.80 16.39 4.36
CA PRO A 80 5.39 17.78 4.52
C PRO A 80 4.97 18.06 5.98
N GLN A 81 4.59 19.31 6.25
CA GLN A 81 4.04 19.69 7.55
C GLN A 81 2.89 18.77 7.97
N LYS A 82 2.76 18.57 9.29
CA LYS A 82 1.74 17.72 9.91
C LYS A 82 0.35 18.02 9.34
N GLY A 83 -0.40 16.97 9.01
CA GLY A 83 -1.76 17.07 8.46
C GLY A 83 -1.85 17.11 6.94
N LYS A 84 -0.74 17.35 6.22
CA LYS A 84 -0.76 17.47 4.74
C LYS A 84 -0.59 16.16 3.97
N ALA A 85 -0.13 15.09 4.61
CA ALA A 85 0.15 13.80 3.96
C ALA A 85 -0.11 12.63 4.92
N ASN A 86 -1.24 12.68 5.62
CA ASN A 86 -1.66 11.57 6.45
C ASN A 86 -2.02 10.36 5.58
N THR A 87 -1.78 9.16 6.10
CA THR A 87 -2.29 7.91 5.50
C THR A 87 -3.31 7.32 6.44
N GLU A 88 -4.53 7.18 5.96
CA GLU A 88 -5.64 6.59 6.72
C GLU A 88 -5.65 5.07 6.58
N PHE A 89 -6.12 4.39 7.62
CA PHE A 89 -6.22 2.94 7.64
C PHE A 89 -7.57 2.51 8.21
N CYS A 90 -8.17 1.48 7.63
CA CYS A 90 -9.43 0.89 8.08
C CYS A 90 -9.27 -0.62 8.30
N SER A 91 -9.73 -1.12 9.43
CA SER A 91 -9.70 -2.56 9.75
C SER A 91 -10.87 -3.26 9.08
N GLN A 92 -10.59 -4.09 8.08
CA GLN A 92 -11.63 -4.88 7.40
C GLN A 92 -12.25 -5.95 8.31
N TYR A 93 -11.54 -6.38 9.36
CA TYR A 93 -12.10 -7.28 10.37
C TYR A 93 -13.17 -6.59 11.21
N LEU A 94 -12.89 -5.38 11.70
CA LEU A 94 -13.87 -4.61 12.48
C LEU A 94 -15.04 -4.18 11.59
N ALA A 95 -14.76 -3.70 10.38
CA ALA A 95 -15.79 -3.36 9.41
C ALA A 95 -16.73 -4.55 9.13
N TYR A 96 -16.19 -5.76 8.96
CA TYR A 96 -17.01 -6.96 8.79
C TYR A 96 -17.78 -7.30 10.07
N ASN A 97 -17.15 -7.21 11.25
CA ASN A 97 -17.78 -7.52 12.54
C ASN A 97 -18.96 -6.59 12.86
N ASP A 98 -18.90 -5.33 12.44
CA ASP A 98 -19.96 -4.35 12.70
C ASP A 98 -21.15 -4.49 11.74
N LEU A 99 -21.04 -5.32 10.70
CA LEU A 99 -22.16 -5.58 9.79
C LEU A 99 -23.31 -6.32 10.49
N PRO A 100 -24.58 -5.98 10.18
CA PRO A 100 -25.72 -6.78 10.61
C PRO A 100 -25.61 -8.24 10.13
N ASN A 101 -26.06 -9.19 10.96
CA ASN A 101 -25.96 -10.63 10.66
C ASN A 101 -26.57 -11.01 9.30
N LYS A 102 -27.69 -10.39 8.91
CA LYS A 102 -28.31 -10.61 7.59
C LYS A 102 -27.37 -10.29 6.43
N ILE A 103 -26.56 -9.24 6.55
CA ILE A 103 -25.60 -8.83 5.53
C ILE A 103 -24.41 -9.80 5.51
N LYS A 104 -23.88 -10.17 6.69
CA LYS A 104 -22.81 -11.17 6.80
C LYS A 104 -23.19 -12.49 6.12
N ILE A 105 -24.41 -12.99 6.36
CA ILE A 105 -24.93 -14.23 5.74
C ILE A 105 -24.99 -14.09 4.21
N LYS A 106 -25.49 -12.95 3.71
CA LYS A 106 -25.54 -12.67 2.26
C LYS A 106 -24.14 -12.67 1.65
N LEU A 107 -23.18 -11.99 2.28
CA LEU A 107 -21.81 -11.84 1.75
C LEU A 107 -20.99 -13.13 1.80
N LYS A 108 -21.23 -14.03 2.76
CA LYS A 108 -20.48 -15.30 2.91
C LYS A 108 -20.43 -16.17 1.64
N LYS A 109 -21.44 -16.05 0.76
CA LYS A 109 -21.54 -16.83 -0.48
C LYS A 109 -21.00 -16.11 -1.71
N LEU A 110 -20.56 -14.85 -1.57
CA LEU A 110 -20.13 -14.02 -2.69
C LEU A 110 -18.61 -14.06 -2.86
N LYS A 111 -18.16 -13.88 -4.10
CA LYS A 111 -16.76 -13.72 -4.45
C LYS A 111 -16.60 -12.39 -5.18
N GLY A 112 -15.63 -11.59 -4.75
CA GLY A 112 -15.25 -10.36 -5.44
C GLY A 112 -14.24 -10.64 -6.57
N VAL A 113 -14.39 -9.94 -7.69
CA VAL A 113 -13.38 -9.92 -8.76
C VAL A 113 -12.62 -8.61 -8.67
N TYR A 114 -11.30 -8.69 -8.50
CA TYR A 114 -10.42 -7.53 -8.38
C TYR A 114 -9.60 -7.35 -9.66
N SER A 115 -9.57 -6.13 -10.18
CA SER A 115 -8.88 -5.80 -11.43
C SER A 115 -8.08 -4.52 -11.28
N SER A 116 -6.96 -4.44 -12.01
CA SER A 116 -6.20 -3.21 -12.20
C SER A 116 -6.64 -2.42 -13.44
N LYS A 117 -7.67 -2.89 -14.15
CA LYS A 117 -8.30 -2.21 -15.29
C LYS A 117 -9.32 -1.20 -14.76
N GLY A 118 -9.14 0.08 -15.07
CA GLY A 118 -10.00 1.18 -14.64
C GLY A 118 -9.31 2.53 -14.84
N PRO A 119 -10.02 3.67 -14.75
CA PRO A 119 -9.45 5.02 -14.99
C PRO A 119 -8.23 5.33 -14.11
N ILE A 120 -8.13 4.71 -12.92
CA ILE A 120 -7.01 4.83 -11.97
C ILE A 120 -5.73 4.12 -12.45
N SER A 121 -5.81 3.32 -13.53
CA SER A 121 -4.64 2.72 -14.17
C SER A 121 -3.73 3.73 -14.87
N VAL A 122 -4.19 4.97 -15.00
CA VAL A 122 -3.49 6.10 -15.62
C VAL A 122 -2.93 7.05 -14.55
N THR A 123 -2.21 6.51 -13.57
CA THR A 123 -1.24 7.31 -12.80
C THR A 123 0.14 7.01 -13.36
N THR A 124 0.44 7.67 -14.48
CA THR A 124 1.79 7.78 -15.08
C THR A 124 2.66 8.75 -14.31
#